data_AF-A0ABD5PFJ0-F1
#
_entry.id   AF-A0ABD5PFJ0-F1
#
_cell.length_a   1.000
_cell.length_b   1.000
_cell.length_c   1.000
_cell.angle_alpha   90.00
_cell.angle_beta   90.00
_cell.angle_gamma   90.00
#
_symmetry.space_group_name_H-M   'P 1'
#
loop_
_entity.id
_entity.type
_entity.pdbx_description
1 polymer ?
#
loop_
_entity_poly.entity_id
_entity_poly.type
_entity_poly.pdbx_seq_one_letter_code
_entity_poly.pdbx_strand_id
1 'polypeptide(L)'
;MTMDTDGEPDGGRVGDGSVEGPSLRREARATLDAQLDALAALDRKALRLLQFTAAVVSAVAAVLSLASGPATVRAANAYVATGVGALLLAALTATTAYAATPRVVGLDADGLERALALSGAERTEALVRGYAEWIRYNAAANRRAGFAVTVASLLVAGATVALGLGVVRAFGGPLPVVVPVLAAVAFVVSAALAGVHRQARRVVAADGPTERPEVPAGRISPQSMDTDSRPLSGQRVGPADGRDGE
;
A
#
# COMPACT_ATOMS: atom_id res chain seq x y z
N MET A 1 55.70 -53.14 -9.67
CA MET A 1 55.96 -52.07 -10.65
C MET A 1 54.87 -52.16 -11.69
N THR A 2 54.21 -51.02 -11.98
CA THR A 2 52.86 -50.82 -12.56
C THR A 2 51.75 -50.99 -11.51
N MET A 3 50.76 -50.11 -11.37
CA MET A 3 50.45 -48.85 -12.06
C MET A 3 49.53 -48.05 -11.11
N ASP A 4 49.92 -46.83 -10.75
CA ASP A 4 49.01 -45.82 -10.22
C ASP A 4 47.96 -45.53 -11.30
N THR A 5 46.68 -45.67 -10.96
CA THR A 5 45.60 -45.08 -11.75
C THR A 5 45.06 -43.90 -10.97
N ASP A 6 45.40 -42.74 -11.52
CA ASP A 6 44.95 -41.41 -11.14
C ASP A 6 43.46 -41.37 -10.82
N GLY A 7 43.14 -41.01 -9.58
CA GLY A 7 41.80 -40.55 -9.22
C GLY A 7 41.59 -39.16 -9.81
N GLU A 8 40.78 -39.08 -10.87
CA GLU A 8 40.24 -37.81 -11.36
C GLU A 8 39.50 -37.11 -10.21
N PRO A 9 39.83 -35.84 -9.91
CA PRO A 9 39.01 -35.04 -9.01
C PRO A 9 37.67 -34.76 -9.70
N ASP A 10 36.61 -35.30 -9.11
CA ASP A 10 35.22 -35.00 -9.41
C ASP A 10 35.04 -33.48 -9.54
N GLY A 11 34.84 -33.05 -10.78
CA GLY A 11 34.59 -31.68 -11.14
C GLY A 11 33.27 -31.25 -10.52
N GLY A 12 33.35 -30.69 -9.31
CA GLY A 12 32.28 -30.00 -8.62
C GLY A 12 31.66 -28.98 -9.57
N ARG A 13 30.55 -29.39 -10.18
CA ARG A 13 29.69 -28.52 -11.00
C ARG A 13 29.11 -27.45 -10.08
N VAL A 14 29.79 -26.30 -10.10
CA VAL A 14 29.22 -24.95 -10.18
C VAL A 14 27.73 -24.89 -9.88
N GLY A 15 27.44 -24.52 -8.64
CA GLY A 15 26.42 -23.55 -8.24
C GLY A 15 25.09 -23.56 -8.99
N ASP A 16 24.09 -24.13 -8.33
CA ASP A 16 22.67 -23.94 -8.56
C ASP A 16 22.25 -22.45 -8.42
N GLY A 17 22.57 -21.62 -9.41
CA GLY A 17 22.11 -20.23 -9.52
C GLY A 17 20.72 -20.08 -10.18
N SER A 18 20.11 -21.20 -10.59
CA SER A 18 18.88 -21.22 -11.41
C SER A 18 17.61 -21.32 -10.57
N VAL A 19 17.71 -21.83 -9.34
CA VAL A 19 16.55 -22.05 -8.45
C VAL A 19 16.14 -20.77 -7.70
N GLU A 20 17.03 -19.79 -7.55
CA GLU A 20 16.74 -18.54 -6.84
C GLU A 20 15.78 -17.62 -7.61
N GLY A 21 15.97 -17.44 -8.93
CA GLY A 21 15.16 -16.53 -9.75
C GLY A 21 13.64 -16.82 -9.74
N PRO A 22 13.20 -18.08 -9.97
CA PRO A 22 11.78 -18.46 -9.89
C PRO A 22 11.20 -18.36 -8.48
N SER A 23 12.02 -18.56 -7.44
CA SER A 23 11.58 -18.41 -6.04
C SER A 23 11.34 -16.95 -5.67
N LEU A 24 12.26 -16.05 -6.05
CA LEU A 24 12.17 -14.61 -5.80
C LEU A 24 10.98 -13.96 -6.53
N ARG A 25 10.71 -14.37 -7.77
CA ARG A 25 9.53 -13.87 -8.51
C ARG A 25 8.22 -14.32 -7.86
N ARG A 26 8.16 -15.56 -7.33
CA ARG A 26 6.97 -16.05 -6.61
C ARG A 26 6.76 -15.28 -5.31
N GLU A 27 7.81 -15.03 -4.54
CA GLU A 27 7.75 -14.27 -3.30
C GLU A 27 7.33 -12.80 -3.54
N ALA A 28 7.87 -12.16 -4.59
CA ALA A 28 7.49 -10.80 -4.97
C ALA A 28 6.01 -10.68 -5.36
N ARG A 29 5.48 -11.66 -6.11
CA ARG A 29 4.04 -11.72 -6.45
C ARG A 29 3.19 -11.93 -5.22
N ALA A 30 3.53 -12.90 -4.37
CA ALA A 30 2.82 -13.15 -3.12
C ALA A 30 2.78 -11.91 -2.21
N THR A 31 3.89 -11.17 -2.12
CA THR A 31 3.97 -9.90 -1.37
C THR A 31 3.06 -8.84 -1.98
N LEU A 32 3.07 -8.69 -3.30
CA LEU A 32 2.21 -7.72 -4.00
C LEU A 32 0.73 -8.05 -3.80
N ASP A 33 0.34 -9.31 -3.96
CA ASP A 33 -1.04 -9.77 -3.79
C ASP A 33 -1.52 -9.51 -2.36
N ALA A 34 -0.70 -9.84 -1.35
CA ALA A 34 -1.02 -9.55 0.05
C ALA A 34 -1.18 -8.04 0.32
N GLN A 35 -0.39 -7.19 -0.33
CA GLN A 35 -0.53 -5.73 -0.22
C GLN A 35 -1.80 -5.22 -0.90
N LEU A 36 -2.18 -5.77 -2.05
CA LEU A 36 -3.41 -5.40 -2.75
C LEU A 36 -4.65 -5.83 -1.95
N ASP A 37 -4.64 -7.03 -1.37
CA ASP A 37 -5.68 -7.53 -0.48
C ASP A 37 -5.83 -6.66 0.77
N ALA A 38 -4.70 -6.22 1.35
CA ALA A 38 -4.70 -5.29 2.47
C ALA A 38 -5.34 -3.94 2.10
N LEU A 39 -5.00 -3.37 0.93
CA LEU A 39 -5.62 -2.14 0.43
C LEU A 39 -7.12 -2.32 0.23
N ALA A 40 -7.55 -3.42 -0.40
CA ALA A 40 -8.96 -3.71 -0.63
C ALA A 40 -9.73 -3.86 0.68
N ALA A 41 -9.11 -4.47 1.70
CA ALA A 41 -9.69 -4.56 3.03
C ALA A 41 -9.81 -3.20 3.72
N LEU A 42 -8.82 -2.31 3.56
CA LEU A 42 -8.85 -0.95 4.09
C LEU A 42 -9.97 -0.12 3.44
N ASP A 43 -10.17 -0.21 2.14
CA ASP A 43 -11.26 0.52 1.47
C ASP A 43 -12.64 0.06 1.91
N ARG A 44 -12.84 -1.26 2.07
CA ARG A 44 -14.08 -1.79 2.62
C ARG A 44 -14.35 -1.25 4.03
N LYS A 45 -13.30 -1.12 4.86
CA LYS A 45 -13.43 -0.51 6.20
C LYS A 45 -13.75 0.98 6.10
N ALA A 46 -13.09 1.72 5.22
CA ALA A 46 -13.33 3.15 5.02
C ALA A 46 -14.78 3.41 4.55
N LEU A 47 -15.28 2.64 3.58
CA LEU A 47 -16.67 2.76 3.11
C LEU A 47 -17.68 2.46 4.21
N ARG A 48 -17.45 1.42 5.03
CA ARG A 48 -18.30 1.12 6.19
C ARG A 48 -18.30 2.24 7.22
N LEU A 49 -17.15 2.84 7.50
CA LEU A 49 -17.04 4.00 8.39
C LEU A 49 -17.77 5.23 7.83
N LEU A 50 -17.68 5.47 6.53
CA LEU A 50 -18.41 6.56 5.87
C LEU A 50 -19.93 6.36 5.97
N GLN A 51 -20.42 5.15 5.67
CA GLN A 51 -21.83 4.82 5.80
C GLN A 51 -22.32 4.96 7.25
N PHE A 52 -21.54 4.46 8.20
CA PHE A 52 -21.84 4.57 9.62
C PHE A 52 -21.92 6.04 10.08
N THR A 53 -20.90 6.85 9.77
CA THR A 53 -20.85 8.26 10.17
C THR A 53 -22.00 9.05 9.55
N ALA A 54 -22.31 8.84 8.26
CA ALA A 54 -23.46 9.46 7.61
C ALA A 54 -24.81 9.08 8.26
N ALA A 55 -24.99 7.80 8.60
CA ALA A 55 -26.19 7.34 9.28
C ALA A 55 -26.34 7.98 10.66
N VAL A 56 -25.27 8.04 11.46
CA VAL A 56 -25.31 8.64 12.80
C VAL A 56 -25.58 10.15 12.73
N VAL A 57 -24.89 10.88 11.84
CA VAL A 57 -25.14 12.32 11.64
C VAL A 57 -26.60 12.57 11.25
N SER A 58 -27.14 11.76 10.34
CA SER A 58 -28.55 11.87 9.91
C SER A 58 -29.51 11.60 11.06
N ALA A 59 -29.25 10.58 11.89
CA ALA A 59 -30.05 10.28 13.06
C ALA A 59 -30.02 11.42 14.10
N VAL A 60 -28.83 11.98 14.37
CA VAL A 60 -28.70 13.14 15.27
C VAL A 60 -29.46 14.34 14.73
N ALA A 61 -29.33 14.65 13.44
CA ALA A 61 -30.08 15.73 12.80
C ALA A 61 -31.60 15.53 12.90
N ALA A 62 -32.09 14.30 12.70
CA ALA A 62 -33.50 13.96 12.86
C ALA A 62 -34.00 14.20 14.30
N VAL A 63 -33.25 13.73 15.31
CA VAL A 63 -33.60 13.94 16.72
C VAL A 63 -33.62 15.44 17.07
N LEU A 64 -32.63 16.21 16.60
CA LEU A 64 -32.60 17.65 16.81
C LEU A 64 -33.74 18.38 16.10
N SER A 65 -34.16 17.91 14.92
CA SER A 65 -35.28 18.47 14.17
C SER A 65 -36.63 18.19 14.83
N LEU A 66 -36.76 17.08 15.56
CA LEU A 66 -37.97 16.73 16.32
C LEU A 66 -38.01 17.38 17.71
N ALA A 67 -36.85 17.76 18.24
CA ALA A 67 -36.78 18.46 19.51
C ALA A 67 -37.36 19.87 19.36
N SER A 68 -38.28 20.24 20.24
CA SER A 68 -38.94 21.55 20.25
C SER A 68 -38.66 22.31 21.54
N GLY A 69 -38.45 23.63 21.43
CA GLY A 69 -38.38 24.54 22.57
C GLY A 69 -37.17 24.32 23.49
N PRO A 70 -37.33 24.37 24.83
CA PRO A 70 -36.22 24.23 25.78
C PRO A 70 -35.46 22.90 25.67
N ALA A 71 -36.11 21.85 25.13
CA ALA A 71 -35.46 20.56 24.89
C ALA A 71 -34.37 20.65 23.81
N THR A 72 -34.60 21.44 22.76
CA THR A 72 -33.63 21.66 21.68
C THR A 72 -32.37 22.37 22.17
N VAL A 73 -32.53 23.40 23.01
CA VAL A 73 -31.38 24.14 23.58
C VAL A 73 -30.55 23.24 24.50
N ARG A 74 -31.19 22.35 25.28
CA ARG A 74 -30.48 21.38 26.13
C ARG A 74 -29.79 20.29 25.31
N ALA A 75 -30.42 19.84 24.22
CA ALA A 75 -29.85 18.86 23.30
C ALA A 75 -28.70 19.45 22.46
N ALA A 76 -28.78 20.71 22.08
CA ALA A 76 -27.73 21.44 21.35
C ALA A 76 -26.63 21.96 22.29
N ASN A 77 -25.98 21.04 23.01
CA ASN A 77 -24.87 21.38 23.90
C ASN A 77 -23.50 21.11 23.26
N ALA A 78 -22.44 21.61 23.90
CA ALA A 78 -21.07 21.52 23.41
C ALA A 78 -20.60 20.08 23.14
N TYR A 79 -21.08 19.09 23.90
CA TYR A 79 -20.73 17.69 23.67
C TYR A 79 -21.37 17.14 22.40
N VAL A 80 -22.64 17.48 22.14
CA VAL A 80 -23.31 17.10 20.88
C VAL A 80 -22.62 17.75 19.69
N ALA A 81 -22.29 19.04 19.78
CA ALA A 81 -21.55 19.75 18.73
C ALA A 81 -20.16 19.10 18.48
N THR A 82 -19.44 18.76 19.55
CA THR A 82 -18.15 18.05 19.47
C THR A 82 -18.30 16.68 18.82
N GLY A 83 -19.32 15.93 19.20
CA GLY A 83 -19.61 14.61 18.65
C GLY A 83 -19.94 14.67 17.15
N VAL A 84 -20.83 15.56 16.74
CA VAL A 84 -21.17 15.77 15.31
C VAL A 84 -19.93 16.23 14.53
N GLY A 85 -19.17 17.20 15.04
CA GLY A 85 -17.95 17.66 14.40
C GLY A 85 -16.92 16.54 14.21
N ALA A 86 -16.73 15.70 15.23
CA ALA A 86 -15.85 14.53 15.14
C ALA A 86 -16.35 13.49 14.12
N LEU A 87 -17.66 13.25 14.00
CA LEU A 87 -18.23 12.37 12.96
C LEU A 87 -17.98 12.91 11.55
N LEU A 88 -18.16 14.21 11.34
CA LEU A 88 -17.90 14.85 10.04
C LEU A 88 -16.40 14.74 9.69
N LEU A 89 -15.51 14.99 10.65
CA LEU A 89 -14.08 14.82 10.45
C LEU A 89 -13.71 13.35 10.18
N ALA A 90 -14.37 12.41 10.84
CA ALA A 90 -14.20 10.98 10.58
C ALA A 90 -14.64 10.60 9.16
N ALA A 91 -15.78 11.12 8.70
CA ALA A 91 -16.30 10.89 7.36
C ALA A 91 -15.35 11.45 6.29
N LEU A 92 -14.83 12.66 6.49
CA LEU A 92 -13.82 13.25 5.59
C LEU A 92 -12.54 12.40 5.56
N THR A 93 -12.06 11.97 6.73
CA THR A 93 -10.85 11.12 6.84
C THR A 93 -11.04 9.74 6.19
N ALA A 94 -12.23 9.14 6.32
CA ALA A 94 -12.56 7.89 5.66
C ALA A 94 -12.67 8.07 4.13
N THR A 95 -13.24 9.18 3.70
CA THR A 95 -13.34 9.54 2.27
C THR A 95 -11.96 9.75 1.66
N THR A 96 -11.05 10.43 2.36
CA THR A 96 -9.66 10.57 1.89
C THR A 96 -8.94 9.24 1.85
N ALA A 97 -9.14 8.35 2.82
CA ALA A 97 -8.58 6.99 2.78
C ALA A 97 -9.06 6.20 1.54
N TYR A 98 -10.35 6.33 1.21
CA TYR A 98 -10.94 5.69 0.03
C TYR A 98 -10.45 6.31 -1.28
N ALA A 99 -10.41 7.65 -1.36
CA ALA A 99 -10.06 8.38 -2.58
C ALA A 99 -8.55 8.40 -2.85
N ALA A 100 -7.71 8.38 -1.81
CA ALA A 100 -6.26 8.50 -1.91
C ALA A 100 -5.53 7.16 -2.04
N THR A 101 -6.23 6.11 -2.48
CA THR A 101 -5.65 4.77 -2.70
C THR A 101 -5.54 4.43 -4.19
N PRO A 102 -4.71 5.15 -4.99
CA PRO A 102 -4.28 4.61 -6.28
C PRO A 102 -3.46 3.35 -6.00
N ARG A 103 -3.80 2.26 -6.68
CA ARG A 103 -3.08 0.99 -6.59
C ARG A 103 -2.43 0.71 -7.94
N VAL A 104 -1.22 0.16 -7.90
CA VAL A 104 -0.56 -0.34 -9.11
C VAL A 104 -0.60 -1.87 -9.09
N VAL A 105 -1.24 -2.47 -10.09
CA VAL A 105 -1.52 -3.92 -10.18
C VAL A 105 -0.61 -4.61 -11.23
N GLY A 106 0.28 -3.86 -11.88
CA GLY A 106 1.19 -4.39 -12.90
C GLY A 106 1.65 -3.31 -13.88
N LEU A 107 2.22 -3.76 -15.01
CA LEU A 107 2.51 -2.88 -16.15
C LEU A 107 1.20 -2.38 -16.76
N ASP A 108 1.19 -1.11 -17.13
CA ASP A 108 0.24 -0.58 -18.10
C ASP A 108 0.59 -1.05 -19.52
N ALA A 109 -0.27 -0.74 -20.49
CA ALA A 109 -0.07 -1.14 -21.89
C ALA A 109 1.29 -0.65 -22.42
N ASP A 110 1.61 0.61 -22.18
CA ASP A 110 2.88 1.23 -22.60
C ASP A 110 4.10 0.59 -21.92
N GLY A 111 3.97 0.19 -20.65
CA GLY A 111 4.99 -0.54 -19.92
C GLY A 111 5.22 -1.95 -20.47
N LEU A 112 4.15 -2.62 -20.90
CA LEU A 112 4.24 -3.94 -21.52
C LEU A 112 4.89 -3.87 -22.90
N GLU A 113 4.49 -2.92 -23.75
CA GLU A 113 5.08 -2.72 -25.08
C GLU A 113 6.58 -2.42 -24.98
N ARG A 114 6.97 -1.55 -24.04
CA ARG A 114 8.39 -1.28 -23.76
C ARG A 114 9.15 -2.50 -23.28
N ALA A 115 8.56 -3.29 -22.36
CA ALA A 115 9.21 -4.51 -21.87
C ALA A 115 9.40 -5.55 -22.99
N LEU A 116 8.47 -5.63 -23.95
CA LEU A 116 8.57 -6.53 -25.10
C LEU A 116 9.68 -6.10 -26.08
N ALA A 117 9.95 -4.80 -26.20
CA ALA A 117 11.02 -4.26 -27.04
C ALA A 117 12.45 -4.51 -26.51
N LEU A 118 12.60 -4.87 -25.22
CA LEU A 118 13.89 -5.16 -24.60
C LEU A 118 14.37 -6.59 -24.88
N SER A 119 15.69 -6.81 -24.85
CA SER A 119 16.28 -8.16 -24.89
C SER A 119 15.91 -8.98 -23.64
N GLY A 120 16.11 -10.30 -23.66
CA GLY A 120 15.69 -11.19 -22.57
C GLY A 120 16.27 -10.84 -21.19
N ALA A 121 17.55 -10.44 -21.15
CA ALA A 121 18.22 -10.03 -19.90
C ALA A 121 17.72 -8.65 -19.43
N GLU A 122 17.70 -7.65 -20.31
CA GLU A 122 17.25 -6.29 -20.01
C GLU A 122 15.77 -6.26 -19.58
N ARG A 123 14.93 -7.07 -20.23
CA ARG A 123 13.52 -7.25 -19.85
C ARG A 123 13.39 -7.79 -18.44
N THR A 124 14.21 -8.77 -18.07
CA THR A 124 14.16 -9.39 -16.75
C THR A 124 14.57 -8.38 -15.67
N GLU A 125 15.64 -7.63 -15.90
CA GLU A 125 16.08 -6.56 -15.00
C GLU A 125 15.03 -5.46 -14.86
N ALA A 126 14.47 -4.98 -15.98
CA ALA A 126 13.42 -3.97 -15.99
C ALA A 126 12.16 -4.42 -15.23
N LEU A 127 11.74 -5.67 -15.40
CA LEU A 127 10.62 -6.25 -14.66
C LEU A 127 10.90 -6.31 -13.16
N VAL A 128 12.07 -6.80 -12.74
CA VAL A 128 12.43 -6.88 -11.31
C VAL A 128 12.46 -5.49 -10.67
N ARG A 129 13.05 -4.50 -11.35
CA ARG A 129 13.08 -3.11 -10.90
C ARG A 129 11.67 -2.52 -10.77
N GLY A 130 10.81 -2.75 -11.77
CA GLY A 130 9.41 -2.32 -11.77
C GLY A 130 8.61 -2.92 -10.61
N TYR A 131 8.74 -4.23 -10.36
CA TYR A 131 8.11 -4.88 -9.20
C TYR A 131 8.58 -4.27 -7.88
N ALA A 132 9.88 -4.03 -7.70
CA ALA A 132 10.41 -3.43 -6.49
C ALA A 132 9.84 -2.01 -6.26
N GLU A 133 9.63 -1.25 -7.32
CA GLU A 133 9.04 0.08 -7.25
C GLU A 133 7.55 0.06 -6.94
N TRP A 134 6.78 -0.83 -7.58
CA TRP A 134 5.36 -1.01 -7.25
C TRP A 134 5.15 -1.47 -5.82
N ILE A 135 6.00 -2.38 -5.32
CA ILE A 135 5.96 -2.82 -3.91
C ILE A 135 6.21 -1.64 -2.98
N ARG A 136 7.18 -0.75 -3.27
CA ARG A 136 7.42 0.45 -2.46
C ARG A 136 6.23 1.41 -2.49
N TYR A 137 5.66 1.64 -3.67
CA TYR A 137 4.51 2.51 -3.87
C TYR A 137 3.27 1.99 -3.13
N ASN A 138 2.90 0.73 -3.34
CA ASN A 138 1.76 0.09 -2.69
C ASN A 138 1.96 -0.02 -1.16
N ALA A 139 3.19 -0.23 -0.69
CA ALA A 139 3.49 -0.20 0.74
C ALA A 139 3.29 1.21 1.34
N ALA A 140 3.65 2.28 0.62
CA ALA A 140 3.39 3.65 1.07
C ALA A 140 1.89 3.98 1.09
N ALA A 141 1.16 3.59 0.05
CA ALA A 141 -0.31 3.72 0.00
C ALA A 141 -0.98 2.97 1.18
N ASN A 142 -0.56 1.72 1.43
CA ASN A 142 -1.06 0.92 2.57
C ASN A 142 -0.84 1.61 3.92
N ARG A 143 0.33 2.22 4.12
CA ARG A 143 0.62 2.95 5.37
C ARG A 143 -0.28 4.18 5.54
N ARG A 144 -0.44 4.98 4.48
CA ARG A 144 -1.29 6.18 4.50
C ARG A 144 -2.77 5.82 4.73
N ALA A 145 -3.29 4.84 3.98
CA ALA A 145 -4.66 4.36 4.11
C ALA A 145 -4.91 3.74 5.50
N GLY A 146 -3.98 2.91 6.00
CA GLY A 146 -4.08 2.32 7.33
C GLY A 146 -4.10 3.35 8.46
N PHE A 147 -3.26 4.40 8.34
CA PHE A 147 -3.27 5.52 9.28
C PHE A 147 -4.59 6.29 9.24
N ALA A 148 -5.08 6.66 8.05
CA ALA A 148 -6.34 7.37 7.89
C ALA A 148 -7.53 6.58 8.47
N VAL A 149 -7.62 5.27 8.21
CA VAL A 149 -8.66 4.41 8.79
C VAL A 149 -8.58 4.36 10.32
N THR A 150 -7.37 4.32 10.89
CA THR A 150 -7.16 4.34 12.35
C THR A 150 -7.64 5.65 12.95
N VAL A 151 -7.27 6.79 12.34
CA VAL A 151 -7.72 8.13 12.78
C VAL A 151 -9.23 8.26 12.68
N ALA A 152 -9.83 7.85 11.56
CA ALA A 152 -11.28 7.88 11.37
C ALA A 152 -12.00 7.03 12.44
N SER A 153 -11.49 5.84 12.75
CA SER A 153 -12.06 4.96 13.77
C SER A 153 -12.01 5.59 15.17
N LEU A 154 -10.89 6.24 15.53
CA LEU A 154 -10.78 6.96 16.79
C LEU A 154 -11.76 8.14 16.84
N LEU A 155 -11.85 8.94 15.78
CA LEU A 155 -12.81 10.05 15.71
C LEU A 155 -14.25 9.57 15.89
N VAL A 156 -14.62 8.42 15.30
CA VAL A 156 -15.93 7.78 15.53
C VAL A 156 -16.12 7.41 16.99
N ALA A 157 -15.16 6.73 17.62
CA ALA A 157 -15.25 6.34 19.02
C ALA A 157 -15.38 7.56 19.95
N GLY A 158 -14.55 8.59 19.72
CA GLY A 158 -14.62 9.85 20.46
C GLY A 158 -15.96 10.57 20.26
N ALA A 159 -16.48 10.55 19.03
CA ALA A 159 -17.79 11.11 18.73
C ALA A 159 -18.92 10.39 19.47
N THR A 160 -18.89 9.05 19.50
CA THR A 160 -19.89 8.27 20.24
C THR A 160 -19.89 8.62 21.73
N VAL A 161 -18.70 8.74 22.33
CA VAL A 161 -18.56 9.15 23.74
C VAL A 161 -19.09 10.57 23.94
N ALA A 162 -18.70 11.52 23.09
CA ALA A 162 -19.15 12.91 23.18
C ALA A 162 -20.68 13.04 23.00
N LEU A 163 -21.28 12.33 22.04
CA LEU A 163 -22.73 12.28 21.88
C LEU A 163 -23.41 11.70 23.12
N GLY A 164 -22.88 10.61 23.68
CA GLY A 164 -23.37 10.02 24.93
C GLY A 164 -23.35 11.01 26.10
N LEU A 165 -22.23 11.73 26.30
CA LEU A 165 -22.13 12.79 27.30
C LEU A 165 -23.14 13.92 27.01
N GLY A 166 -23.35 14.26 25.75
CA GLY A 166 -24.34 15.24 25.32
C GLY A 166 -25.77 14.85 25.69
N VAL A 167 -26.14 13.59 25.51
CA VAL A 167 -27.44 13.05 25.94
C VAL A 167 -27.58 13.13 27.46
N VAL A 168 -26.58 12.63 28.21
CA VAL A 168 -26.64 12.67 29.69
C VAL A 168 -26.74 14.11 30.20
N ARG A 169 -25.98 15.04 29.62
CA ARG A 169 -26.03 16.47 29.95
C ARG A 169 -27.39 17.11 29.66
N ALA A 170 -28.06 16.68 28.59
CA ALA A 170 -29.34 17.23 28.16
C ALA A 170 -30.49 16.82 29.10
N PHE A 171 -30.48 15.58 29.59
CA PHE A 171 -31.55 15.03 30.43
C PHE A 171 -31.25 15.08 31.93
N GLY A 172 -29.98 14.90 32.34
CA GLY A 172 -29.56 14.84 33.73
C GLY A 172 -29.05 16.16 34.32
N GLY A 173 -28.90 17.21 33.50
CA GLY A 173 -28.32 18.47 33.94
C GLY A 173 -26.79 18.48 33.94
N PRO A 174 -26.13 19.47 34.57
CA PRO A 174 -24.68 19.65 34.54
C PRO A 174 -23.90 18.41 34.98
N LEU A 175 -22.89 18.05 34.19
CA LEU A 175 -22.00 16.93 34.50
C LEU A 175 -20.88 17.39 35.44
N PRO A 176 -20.49 16.57 36.45
CA PRO A 176 -19.27 16.79 37.21
C PRO A 176 -18.06 16.81 36.27
N VAL A 177 -17.13 17.76 36.44
CA VAL A 177 -15.95 17.95 35.58
C VAL A 177 -15.09 16.68 35.45
N VAL A 178 -15.11 15.81 36.48
CA VAL A 178 -14.39 14.53 36.48
C VAL A 178 -14.81 13.63 35.32
N VAL A 179 -16.10 13.62 34.95
CA VAL A 179 -16.64 12.74 33.91
C VAL A 179 -16.03 13.03 32.51
N PRO A 180 -16.11 14.26 31.97
CA PRO A 180 -15.48 14.57 30.68
C PRO A 180 -13.95 14.48 30.72
N VAL A 181 -13.32 14.76 31.87
CA VAL A 181 -11.87 14.59 32.02
C VAL A 181 -11.47 13.12 31.90
N LEU A 182 -12.17 12.21 32.57
CA LEU A 182 -11.92 10.78 32.45
C LEU A 182 -12.17 10.27 31.03
N ALA A 183 -13.22 10.74 30.36
CA ALA A 183 -13.49 10.41 28.96
C ALA A 183 -12.36 10.88 28.03
N ALA A 184 -11.86 12.11 28.23
CA ALA A 184 -10.73 12.64 27.47
C ALA A 184 -9.44 11.84 27.71
N VAL A 185 -9.15 11.48 28.97
CA VAL A 185 -8.00 10.64 29.32
C VAL A 185 -8.12 9.26 28.66
N ALA A 186 -9.28 8.61 28.76
CA ALA A 186 -9.51 7.31 28.12
C ALA A 186 -9.34 7.38 26.60
N PHE A 187 -9.80 8.46 25.96
CA PHE A 187 -9.60 8.70 24.54
C PHE A 187 -8.11 8.85 24.18
N VAL A 188 -7.36 9.65 24.94
CA VAL A 188 -5.91 9.85 24.72
C VAL A 188 -5.15 8.53 24.91
N VAL A 189 -5.47 7.77 25.96
CA VAL A 189 -4.89 6.43 26.19
C VAL A 189 -5.21 5.50 25.03
N SER A 190 -6.45 5.49 24.54
CA SER A 190 -6.84 4.68 23.38
C SER A 190 -6.05 5.06 22.12
N ALA A 191 -5.86 6.35 21.85
CA ALA A 191 -5.06 6.84 20.73
C ALA A 191 -3.57 6.46 20.87
N ALA A 192 -3.03 6.50 22.09
CA ALA A 192 -1.68 6.09 22.39
C ALA A 192 -1.47 4.57 22.16
N LEU A 193 -2.39 3.75 22.66
CA LEU A 193 -2.39 2.29 22.50
C LEU A 193 -2.57 1.87 21.04
N ALA A 194 -3.41 2.58 20.27
CA ALA A 194 -3.56 2.41 18.84
C ALA A 194 -2.28 2.76 18.05
N GLY A 195 -1.28 3.37 18.70
CA GLY A 195 0.01 3.67 18.09
C GLY A 195 -0.05 4.79 17.05
N VAL A 196 -1.04 5.69 17.14
CA VAL A 196 -1.26 6.80 16.20
C VAL A 196 0.02 7.61 15.98
N HIS A 197 0.79 7.88 17.04
CA HIS A 197 2.07 8.58 16.97
C HIS A 197 3.11 7.84 16.11
N ARG A 198 3.19 6.51 16.22
CA ARG A 198 4.13 5.70 15.41
C ARG A 198 3.70 5.66 13.97
N GLN A 199 2.40 5.52 13.72
CA GLN A 199 1.84 5.51 12.37
C GLN A 199 2.03 6.86 11.68
N ALA A 200 1.77 7.98 12.37
CA ALA A 200 2.01 9.32 11.87
C ALA A 200 3.49 9.54 11.49
N ARG A 201 4.42 9.17 12.38
CA ARG A 201 5.86 9.26 12.09
C ARG A 201 6.27 8.43 10.87
N ARG A 202 5.70 7.23 10.71
CA ARG A 202 5.97 6.36 9.55
C ARG A 202 5.42 6.91 8.25
N VAL A 203 4.27 7.58 8.28
CA VAL A 203 3.70 8.25 7.10
C VAL A 203 4.57 9.43 6.70
N VAL A 204 4.88 10.32 7.65
CA VAL A 204 5.71 11.51 7.39
C VAL A 204 7.12 11.12 6.92
N ALA A 205 7.74 10.11 7.53
CA ALA A 205 9.06 9.63 7.10
C ALA A 205 9.04 8.94 5.73
N ALA A 206 7.88 8.49 5.25
CA ALA A 206 7.72 7.86 3.95
C ALA A 206 7.36 8.85 2.82
N ASP A 207 7.05 10.10 3.14
CA ASP A 207 6.70 11.16 2.19
C ASP A 207 7.95 11.77 1.51
N GLY A 208 8.79 10.92 0.92
CA GLY A 208 9.56 11.34 -0.25
C GLY A 208 8.62 11.49 -1.46
N PRO A 209 8.98 12.22 -2.52
CA PRO A 209 8.20 12.27 -3.75
C PRO A 209 8.14 10.86 -4.35
N THR A 210 7.13 10.09 -3.98
CA THR A 210 6.75 8.87 -4.70
C THR A 210 5.96 9.34 -5.90
N GLU A 211 6.67 9.81 -6.91
CA GLU A 211 6.15 9.88 -8.27
C GLU A 211 5.55 8.50 -8.59
N ARG A 212 4.43 8.51 -9.31
CA ARG A 212 3.84 7.27 -9.80
C ARG A 212 4.96 6.53 -10.55
N PRO A 213 5.23 5.24 -10.24
CA PRO A 213 6.33 4.52 -10.87
C PRO A 213 6.33 4.76 -12.37
N GLU A 214 7.23 5.60 -12.87
CA GLU A 214 7.46 5.69 -14.30
C GLU A 214 8.19 4.41 -14.65
N VAL A 215 7.61 3.60 -15.52
CA VAL A 215 8.34 2.47 -16.11
C VAL A 215 9.68 3.04 -16.57
N PRO A 216 10.82 2.54 -16.05
CA PRO A 216 12.09 3.21 -16.22
C PRO A 216 12.31 3.42 -17.71
N ALA A 217 12.19 4.67 -18.16
CA ALA A 217 12.79 5.09 -19.39
C ALA A 217 14.26 4.82 -19.16
N GLY A 218 14.78 3.75 -19.76
CA GLY A 218 16.20 3.49 -19.72
C GLY A 218 16.88 4.77 -20.15
N ARG A 219 17.52 5.48 -19.22
CA ARG A 219 18.72 6.20 -19.56
C ARG A 219 19.72 5.11 -19.90
N ILE A 220 19.63 4.65 -21.13
CA ILE A 220 20.72 3.96 -21.80
C ILE A 220 21.85 4.97 -21.74
N SER A 221 22.73 4.85 -20.75
CA SER A 221 24.03 5.50 -20.82
C SER A 221 24.79 4.68 -21.86
N PRO A 222 25.15 5.25 -23.02
CA PRO A 222 25.96 4.58 -24.01
C PRO A 222 27.41 4.55 -23.50
N GLN A 223 27.68 3.79 -22.45
CA GLN A 223 29.03 3.59 -21.92
C GLN A 223 29.18 2.14 -21.46
N SER A 224 29.31 1.26 -22.45
CA SER A 224 30.16 0.07 -22.44
C SER A 224 29.81 -0.82 -23.65
N MET A 225 29.74 -0.21 -24.83
CA MET A 225 30.06 -0.93 -26.05
C MET A 225 31.59 -0.83 -26.20
N ASP A 226 32.32 -1.46 -25.27
CA ASP A 226 33.75 -1.58 -25.40
C ASP A 226 34.03 -2.74 -26.36
N THR A 227 34.61 -2.32 -27.47
CA THR A 227 35.14 -3.09 -28.59
C THR A 227 36.10 -4.18 -28.13
N ASP A 228 35.71 -5.45 -28.24
CA ASP A 228 36.69 -6.54 -28.40
C ASP A 228 36.13 -7.71 -29.22
N SER A 229 35.55 -7.39 -30.37
CA SER A 229 35.20 -8.39 -31.40
C SER A 229 36.45 -8.69 -32.24
N ARG A 230 37.27 -9.64 -31.79
CA ARG A 230 38.28 -10.28 -32.64
C ARG A 230 37.57 -11.12 -33.71
N PRO A 231 37.89 -10.94 -35.01
CA PRO A 231 37.30 -11.76 -36.06
C PRO A 231 37.87 -13.18 -36.02
N LEU A 232 37.00 -14.18 -35.86
CA LEU A 232 37.32 -15.59 -36.08
C LEU A 232 37.52 -15.82 -37.58
N SER A 233 38.77 -15.70 -38.02
CA SER A 233 39.23 -16.22 -39.31
C SER A 233 39.18 -17.74 -39.28
N GLY A 234 38.35 -18.33 -40.15
CA GLY A 234 38.52 -19.73 -40.55
C GLY A 234 37.25 -20.54 -40.64
N GLN A 235 36.44 -20.32 -41.68
CA GLN A 235 35.61 -21.40 -42.18
C GLN A 235 35.73 -21.47 -43.70
N ARG A 236 36.52 -22.47 -44.14
CA ARG A 236 36.80 -22.76 -45.54
C ARG A 236 35.54 -23.28 -46.23
N VAL A 237 35.34 -22.74 -47.43
CA VAL A 237 34.47 -23.25 -48.49
C VAL A 237 34.94 -24.65 -48.89
N GLY A 238 33.99 -25.61 -48.98
CA GLY A 238 34.17 -26.92 -49.60
C GLY A 238 33.11 -27.11 -50.70
N PRO A 239 33.44 -27.76 -51.83
CA PRO A 239 32.69 -27.63 -53.08
C PRO A 239 31.51 -28.60 -53.23
N ALA A 240 30.68 -28.24 -54.21
CA ALA A 240 29.53 -28.94 -54.74
C ALA A 240 29.79 -30.43 -55.06
N ASP A 241 28.80 -31.27 -54.76
CA ASP A 241 28.60 -32.54 -55.45
C ASP A 241 27.16 -32.54 -55.99
N GLY A 242 27.06 -32.62 -57.32
CA GLY A 242 25.81 -32.78 -58.03
C GLY A 242 25.55 -34.26 -58.26
N ARG A 243 24.29 -34.67 -58.10
CA ARG A 243 23.78 -35.89 -58.75
C ARG A 243 22.37 -35.69 -59.24
N ASP A 244 22.27 -35.82 -60.55
CA ASP A 244 21.08 -36.10 -61.33
C ASP A 244 20.55 -37.53 -61.06
N GLY A 245 19.25 -37.73 -61.32
CA GLY A 245 18.52 -39.01 -61.32
C GLY A 245 17.42 -39.01 -60.25
N GLU A 246 16.11 -39.11 -60.54
CA GLU A 246 15.37 -39.67 -61.68
C GLU A 246 14.08 -38.86 -61.94
#